data_AF-A0A3E2CLQ9-F1
#
_entry.id   AF-A0A3E2CLQ9-F1
#
_cell.length_a   1.000
_cell.length_b   1.000
_cell.length_c   1.000
_cell.angle_alpha   90.00
_cell.angle_beta   90.00
_cell.angle_gamma   90.00
#
_symmetry.space_group_name_H-M   'P 1'
#
loop_
_entity.id
_entity.type
_entity.pdbx_description
1 polymer ?
#
loop_
_entity_poly.entity_id
_entity_poly.type
_entity_poly.pdbx_seq_one_letter_code
_entity_poly.pdbx_strand_id
1 'polypeptide(L)'
;VEAMSEIDNVEYKDPTLISEGNTRIQSCLQFFKVISKLFAYNESNDDTCSESKKKLANSVRTNNDFKGIIEDLKAARNSVTINMQKNSTQGGEGLYLLELSRETQELTIHSYTMDCVEKAITNYNSKENSIINCEDNKIQYAEIDNSSVNKNLTVNKSGAQTSDITDFNSVLIYAQNEKQLNDTYPNYLYNIEKFIEKVEELIN
;
A
#
# COMPACT_ATOMS: atom_id res chain seq x y z
N VAL A 1 0.90 5.09 -2.99
CA VAL A 1 -0.09 5.27 -1.90
C VAL A 1 -0.07 4.05 -1.01
N GLU A 2 -0.42 2.86 -1.52
CA GLU A 2 -0.46 1.62 -0.71
C GLU A 2 0.78 1.37 0.13
N ALA A 3 1.95 1.35 -0.51
CA ALA A 3 3.21 1.12 0.19
C ALA A 3 3.43 2.09 1.38
N MET A 4 3.05 3.36 1.23
CA MET A 4 3.14 4.30 2.35
C MET A 4 2.06 4.10 3.39
N SER A 5 0.87 3.66 2.98
CA SER A 5 -0.18 3.29 3.93
C SER A 5 0.32 2.18 4.85
N GLU A 6 1.10 1.24 4.31
CA GLU A 6 1.73 0.18 5.10
C GLU A 6 2.88 0.71 5.96
N ILE A 7 3.80 1.49 5.40
CA ILE A 7 4.98 2.01 6.13
C ILE A 7 4.56 2.86 7.32
N ASP A 8 3.59 3.75 7.13
CA ASP A 8 3.16 4.68 8.18
C ASP A 8 2.00 4.13 9.03
N ASN A 9 1.43 2.97 8.67
CA ASN A 9 0.19 2.41 9.22
C ASN A 9 -0.98 3.42 9.20
N VAL A 10 -1.23 4.01 8.03
CA VAL A 10 -2.22 5.08 7.80
C VAL A 10 -3.00 4.83 6.52
N GLU A 11 -4.33 4.87 6.54
CA GLU A 11 -5.14 4.69 5.33
C GLU A 11 -5.17 5.97 4.46
N TYR A 12 -4.14 6.17 3.63
CA TYR A 12 -4.03 7.35 2.77
C TYR A 12 -5.07 7.45 1.64
N LYS A 13 -5.84 6.38 1.36
CA LYS A 13 -6.95 6.45 0.39
C LYS A 13 -8.22 7.03 1.00
N ASP A 14 -8.32 7.11 2.33
CA ASP A 14 -9.48 7.69 3.00
C ASP A 14 -9.57 9.19 2.68
N PRO A 15 -10.60 9.65 1.95
CA PRO A 15 -10.76 11.07 1.63
C PRO A 15 -11.05 11.93 2.86
N THR A 16 -11.44 11.32 3.98
CA THR A 16 -11.71 11.99 5.26
C THR A 16 -10.50 12.07 6.17
N LEU A 17 -9.35 11.52 5.76
CA LEU A 17 -8.11 11.54 6.55
C LEU A 17 -7.70 12.99 6.87
N ILE A 18 -7.80 13.35 8.15
CA ILE A 18 -7.35 14.64 8.67
C ILE A 18 -5.93 14.51 9.20
N SER A 19 -5.00 15.29 8.65
CA SER A 19 -3.60 15.28 9.00
C SER A 19 -3.26 16.19 10.20
N GLU A 20 -4.20 16.41 11.12
CA GLU A 20 -4.07 17.43 12.18
C GLU A 20 -2.90 17.09 13.11
N GLY A 21 -1.90 17.99 13.16
CA GLY A 21 -0.71 17.87 14.00
C GLY A 21 0.35 16.86 13.55
N ASN A 22 0.06 15.96 12.60
CA ASN A 22 1.02 14.97 12.12
C ASN A 22 1.75 15.45 10.84
N THR A 23 2.97 15.94 11.01
CA THR A 23 3.81 16.48 9.92
C THR A 23 4.21 15.42 8.89
N ARG A 24 4.32 14.14 9.29
CA ARG A 24 4.62 13.02 8.37
C ARG A 24 3.43 12.75 7.44
N ILE A 25 2.23 12.61 7.99
CA ILE A 25 1.00 12.40 7.20
C ILE A 25 0.77 13.58 6.25
N GLN A 26 0.96 14.82 6.74
CA GLN A 26 0.88 16.02 5.90
C GLN A 26 1.85 15.96 4.72
N SER A 27 3.11 15.59 4.99
CA SER A 27 4.15 15.48 3.97
C SER A 27 3.85 14.40 2.93
N CYS A 28 3.36 13.23 3.36
CA CYS A 28 2.93 12.15 2.46
C CYS A 28 1.77 12.58 1.55
N LEU A 29 0.75 13.23 2.10
CA LEU A 29 -0.38 13.74 1.30
C LEU A 29 0.07 14.80 0.30
N GLN A 30 0.98 15.70 0.69
CA GLN A 30 1.54 16.69 -0.24
C GLN A 30 2.43 16.04 -1.30
N PHE A 31 3.23 15.04 -0.93
CA PHE A 31 4.05 14.27 -1.86
C PHE A 31 3.19 13.62 -2.95
N PHE A 32 2.10 12.92 -2.59
CA PHE A 32 1.21 12.31 -3.59
C PHE A 32 0.59 13.34 -4.53
N LYS A 33 0.16 14.50 -4.01
CA LYS A 33 -0.39 15.59 -4.84
C LYS A 33 0.63 16.15 -5.82
N VAL A 34 1.86 16.38 -5.35
CA VAL A 34 2.94 16.94 -6.19
C VAL A 34 3.35 15.93 -7.25
N ILE A 35 3.60 14.67 -6.88
CA ILE A 35 3.99 13.63 -7.83
C ILE A 35 2.89 13.38 -8.86
N SER A 36 1.63 13.26 -8.45
CA SER A 36 0.51 13.06 -9.38
C SER A 36 0.44 14.16 -10.44
N LYS A 37 0.61 15.43 -10.04
CA LYS A 37 0.68 16.56 -11.00
C LYS A 37 1.90 16.47 -11.91
N LEU A 38 3.07 16.08 -11.38
CA LEU A 38 4.29 15.95 -12.16
C LEU A 38 4.15 14.87 -13.25
N PHE A 39 3.52 13.74 -12.93
CA PHE A 39 3.18 12.70 -13.90
C PHE A 39 2.19 13.19 -14.95
N ALA A 40 1.11 13.88 -14.54
CA ALA A 40 0.14 14.43 -15.48
C ALA A 40 0.78 15.39 -16.50
N TYR A 41 1.72 16.24 -16.06
CA TYR A 41 2.49 17.10 -16.97
C TYR A 41 3.43 16.32 -17.91
N ASN A 42 3.92 15.16 -17.46
CA ASN A 42 4.77 14.34 -18.30
C ASN A 42 3.99 13.56 -19.36
N GLU A 43 2.77 13.14 -19.04
CA GLU A 43 1.89 12.40 -19.95
C GLU A 43 1.25 13.30 -21.01
N SER A 44 0.97 14.56 -20.68
CA SER A 44 0.29 15.48 -21.59
C SER A 44 1.14 15.98 -22.77
N ASN A 45 2.46 15.77 -22.75
CA ASN A 45 3.43 16.33 -23.73
C ASN A 45 3.24 17.84 -23.99
N ASP A 46 2.67 18.56 -23.02
CA ASP A 46 2.34 19.98 -23.17
C ASP A 46 3.51 20.84 -22.68
N ASP A 47 4.36 21.23 -23.63
CA ASP A 47 5.56 22.05 -23.37
C ASP A 47 5.23 23.46 -22.86
N THR A 48 3.98 23.90 -22.94
CA THR A 48 3.57 25.23 -22.45
C THR A 48 3.67 25.37 -20.93
N CYS A 49 3.75 24.26 -20.19
CA CYS A 49 3.88 24.25 -18.72
C CYS A 49 5.29 23.95 -18.20
N SER A 50 6.33 24.11 -19.03
CA SER A 50 7.74 23.81 -18.71
C SER A 50 8.22 24.41 -17.39
N GLU A 51 7.88 25.68 -17.10
CA GLU A 51 8.30 26.38 -15.89
C GLU A 51 7.65 25.78 -14.61
N SER A 52 6.37 25.42 -14.69
CA SER A 52 5.63 24.80 -13.59
C SER A 52 6.12 23.37 -13.33
N LYS A 53 6.41 22.61 -14.39
CA LYS A 53 7.01 21.27 -14.31
C LYS A 53 8.36 21.33 -13.60
N LYS A 54 9.24 22.27 -13.98
CA LYS A 54 10.54 22.50 -13.32
C LYS A 54 10.41 22.89 -11.85
N LYS A 55 9.46 23.77 -11.51
CA LYS A 55 9.20 24.15 -10.12
C LYS A 55 8.74 22.96 -9.28
N LEU A 56 7.83 22.12 -9.80
CA LEU A 56 7.41 20.90 -9.13
C LEU A 56 8.57 19.91 -8.96
N ALA A 57 9.32 19.62 -10.03
CA ALA A 57 10.47 18.75 -9.98
C ALA A 57 11.51 19.22 -8.94
N ASN A 58 11.80 20.52 -8.93
CA ASN A 58 12.71 21.09 -7.93
C ASN A 58 12.15 20.98 -6.50
N SER A 59 10.84 21.16 -6.31
CA SER A 59 10.22 20.98 -4.99
C SER A 59 10.40 19.56 -4.46
N VAL A 60 10.30 18.54 -5.33
CA VAL A 60 10.55 17.14 -4.96
C VAL A 60 12.02 16.92 -4.65
N ARG A 61 12.92 17.50 -5.44
CA ARG A 61 14.37 17.38 -5.26
C ARG A 61 14.90 18.05 -3.99
N THR A 62 14.32 19.17 -3.56
CA THR A 62 14.83 19.96 -2.43
C THR A 62 14.13 19.68 -1.10
N ASN A 63 12.92 19.12 -1.12
CA ASN A 63 12.17 18.86 0.12
C ASN A 63 12.72 17.60 0.84
N ASN A 64 13.23 17.78 2.06
CA ASN A 64 13.80 16.69 2.85
C ASN A 64 12.75 15.65 3.28
N ASP A 65 11.50 16.05 3.52
CA ASP A 65 10.44 15.11 3.87
C ASP A 65 10.12 14.19 2.67
N PHE A 66 10.15 14.74 1.46
CA PHE A 66 9.91 13.96 0.23
C PHE A 66 11.06 13.00 -0.07
N LYS A 67 12.31 13.41 0.23
CA LYS A 67 13.45 12.49 0.18
C LYS A 67 13.28 11.33 1.16
N GLY A 68 12.87 11.61 2.40
CA GLY A 68 12.57 10.57 3.39
C GLY A 68 11.53 9.58 2.87
N ILE A 69 10.42 10.08 2.32
CA ILE A 69 9.37 9.23 1.71
C ILE A 69 9.92 8.38 0.56
N ILE A 70 10.74 8.95 -0.32
CA ILE A 70 11.36 8.20 -1.44
C ILE A 70 12.28 7.09 -0.90
N GLU A 71 13.09 7.37 0.13
CA GLU A 71 13.97 6.37 0.73
C GLU A 71 13.17 5.28 1.47
N ASP A 72 12.08 5.62 2.14
CA ASP A 72 11.19 4.65 2.77
C ASP A 72 10.54 3.74 1.73
N LEU A 73 10.08 4.29 0.60
CA LEU A 73 9.58 3.51 -0.53
C LEU A 73 10.66 2.61 -1.13
N LYS A 74 11.90 3.09 -1.26
CA LYS A 74 13.05 2.28 -1.69
C LYS A 74 13.39 1.16 -0.69
N ALA A 75 13.20 1.39 0.61
CA ALA A 75 13.41 0.37 1.62
C ALA A 75 12.32 -0.71 1.61
N ALA A 76 11.05 -0.30 1.49
CA ALA A 76 9.91 -1.20 1.38
C ALA A 76 9.97 -2.12 0.16
N ARG A 77 10.63 -1.67 -0.92
CA ARG A 77 10.99 -2.52 -2.07
C ARG A 77 11.68 -3.84 -1.65
N ASN A 78 12.51 -3.81 -0.62
CA ASN A 78 13.38 -4.94 -0.28
C ASN A 78 12.84 -5.78 0.89
N SER A 79 11.74 -5.38 1.53
CA SER A 79 11.26 -6.00 2.78
C SER A 79 10.23 -7.10 2.59
N VAL A 80 9.65 -7.26 1.39
CA VAL A 80 8.58 -8.22 1.17
C VAL A 80 9.13 -9.62 0.93
N THR A 81 8.74 -10.57 1.78
CA THR A 81 9.08 -11.99 1.65
C THR A 81 7.94 -12.71 0.93
N ILE A 82 8.24 -13.42 -0.16
CA ILE A 82 7.22 -14.11 -0.95
C ILE A 82 7.09 -15.57 -0.47
N ASN A 83 5.97 -15.87 0.18
CA ASN A 83 5.62 -17.21 0.66
C ASN A 83 4.58 -17.86 -0.27
N MET A 84 5.04 -18.64 -1.23
CA MET A 84 4.16 -19.24 -2.24
C MET A 84 3.63 -20.61 -1.79
N GLN A 85 2.31 -20.74 -1.59
CA GLN A 85 1.68 -22.04 -1.32
C GLN A 85 1.53 -22.84 -2.62
N LYS A 86 2.43 -23.82 -2.83
CA LYS A 86 2.53 -24.66 -4.02
C LYS A 86 1.38 -25.69 -4.11
N ASN A 87 0.16 -25.26 -4.41
CA ASN A 87 -0.98 -26.18 -4.49
C ASN A 87 -1.43 -26.55 -5.92
N SER A 88 -0.86 -25.98 -6.99
CA SER A 88 -1.10 -26.48 -8.35
C SER A 88 -0.01 -26.04 -9.32
N THR A 89 0.11 -26.75 -10.44
CA THR A 89 1.05 -26.48 -11.55
C THR A 89 1.14 -25.00 -11.84
N GLN A 90 2.32 -24.45 -11.58
CA GLN A 90 2.65 -23.04 -11.69
C GLN A 90 2.30 -22.48 -13.06
N GLY A 91 1.90 -21.20 -13.08
CA GLY A 91 1.93 -20.40 -14.29
C GLY A 91 1.00 -20.87 -15.40
N GLY A 92 -0.03 -21.64 -15.05
CA GLY A 92 -1.13 -21.96 -15.94
C GLY A 92 -2.22 -20.89 -15.87
N GLU A 93 -3.15 -20.99 -16.79
CA GLU A 93 -4.35 -20.17 -16.79
C GLU A 93 -5.19 -20.42 -15.52
N GLY A 94 -5.48 -19.37 -14.77
CA GLY A 94 -6.27 -19.48 -13.54
C GLY A 94 -6.44 -18.18 -12.77
N LEU A 95 -7.15 -18.30 -11.65
CA LEU A 95 -7.33 -17.22 -10.68
C LEU A 95 -6.30 -17.34 -9.56
N TYR A 96 -5.80 -16.21 -9.07
CA TYR A 96 -4.80 -16.15 -8.01
C TYR A 96 -5.24 -15.13 -6.96
N LEU A 97 -5.32 -15.56 -5.70
CA LEU A 97 -5.54 -14.67 -4.56
C LEU A 97 -4.18 -14.35 -3.93
N LEU A 98 -3.83 -13.07 -3.94
CA LEU A 98 -2.60 -12.53 -3.37
C LEU A 98 -2.97 -11.90 -2.03
N GLU A 99 -2.36 -12.37 -0.94
CA GLU A 99 -2.56 -11.87 0.42
C GLU A 99 -1.23 -11.33 0.95
N LEU A 100 -1.09 -10.01 1.08
CA LEU A 100 0.07 -9.37 1.70
C LEU A 100 -0.21 -9.14 3.18
N SER A 101 0.56 -9.75 4.07
CA SER A 101 0.59 -9.35 5.48
C SER A 101 1.27 -7.98 5.61
N ARG A 102 0.57 -7.01 6.20
CA ARG A 102 1.09 -5.67 6.49
C ARG A 102 2.13 -5.72 7.61
N GLU A 103 1.92 -6.58 8.60
CA GLU A 103 2.81 -6.74 9.75
C GLU A 103 4.13 -7.43 9.37
N THR A 104 4.04 -8.61 8.73
CA THR A 104 5.24 -9.42 8.43
C THR A 104 5.84 -9.10 7.06
N GLN A 105 5.16 -8.28 6.25
CA GLN A 105 5.52 -8.04 4.85
C GLN A 105 5.62 -9.36 4.05
N GLU A 106 4.81 -10.36 4.42
CA GLU A 106 4.79 -11.65 3.72
C GLU A 106 3.66 -11.70 2.70
N LEU A 107 4.00 -11.95 1.43
CA LEU A 107 3.04 -12.15 0.36
C LEU A 107 2.74 -13.64 0.21
N THR A 108 1.51 -14.05 0.55
CA THR A 108 0.98 -15.39 0.31
C THR A 108 0.18 -15.43 -0.99
N ILE A 109 0.36 -16.49 -1.77
CA ILE A 109 -0.29 -16.63 -3.08
C ILE A 109 -1.05 -17.95 -3.12
N HIS A 110 -2.35 -17.89 -3.35
CA HIS A 110 -3.23 -19.03 -3.52
C HIS A 110 -3.69 -19.13 -4.98
N SER A 111 -3.46 -20.27 -5.61
CA SER A 111 -3.90 -20.54 -6.99
C SER A 111 -5.24 -21.30 -7.00
N TYR A 112 -6.08 -20.95 -7.96
CA TYR A 112 -7.36 -21.59 -8.25
C TYR A 112 -7.45 -21.85 -9.75
N THR A 113 -7.80 -23.08 -10.11
CA THR A 113 -8.12 -23.45 -11.48
C THR A 113 -9.48 -22.85 -11.88
N MET A 114 -9.74 -22.72 -13.20
CA MET A 114 -10.95 -22.05 -13.72
C MET A 114 -12.26 -22.78 -13.40
N ASP A 115 -12.22 -24.04 -12.98
CA ASP A 115 -13.37 -24.79 -12.44
C ASP A 115 -13.69 -24.43 -10.98
N CYS A 116 -12.82 -23.67 -10.30
CA CYS A 116 -12.95 -23.28 -8.90
C CYS A 116 -13.22 -21.77 -8.69
N VAL A 117 -13.80 -21.07 -9.69
CA VAL A 117 -14.03 -19.61 -9.65
C VAL A 117 -14.87 -19.17 -8.45
N GLU A 118 -15.99 -19.85 -8.18
CA GLU A 118 -16.86 -19.51 -7.05
C GLU A 118 -16.14 -19.62 -5.70
N LYS A 119 -15.23 -20.60 -5.57
CA LYS A 119 -14.39 -20.77 -4.38
C LYS A 119 -13.38 -19.64 -4.24
N ALA A 120 -12.76 -19.22 -5.34
CA ALA A 120 -11.82 -18.10 -5.35
C ALA A 120 -12.50 -16.78 -4.94
N ILE A 121 -13.67 -16.49 -5.49
CA ILE A 121 -14.46 -15.29 -5.16
C ILE A 121 -14.95 -15.35 -3.72
N THR A 122 -15.43 -16.51 -3.26
CA THR A 122 -15.88 -16.68 -1.87
C THR A 122 -14.73 -16.45 -0.90
N ASN A 123 -13.55 -16.97 -1.19
CA ASN A 123 -12.37 -16.74 -0.36
C ASN A 123 -11.97 -15.27 -0.36
N TYR A 124 -11.87 -14.62 -1.52
CA TYR A 124 -11.59 -13.18 -1.61
C TYR A 124 -12.61 -12.34 -0.81
N ASN A 125 -13.91 -12.57 -1.05
CA ASN A 125 -14.98 -11.85 -0.35
C ASN A 125 -14.99 -12.15 1.15
N SER A 126 -14.64 -13.36 1.59
CA SER A 126 -14.54 -13.64 3.03
C SER A 126 -13.42 -12.82 3.67
N LYS A 127 -12.31 -12.63 2.96
CA LYS A 127 -11.17 -11.83 3.42
C LYS A 127 -11.48 -10.35 3.40
N GLU A 128 -12.16 -9.85 2.36
CA GLU A 128 -12.63 -8.46 2.24
C GLU A 128 -13.79 -8.13 3.19
N ASN A 129 -14.73 -9.06 3.45
CA ASN A 129 -15.88 -8.79 4.32
C ASN A 129 -15.61 -9.07 5.79
N SER A 130 -14.60 -9.89 6.13
CA SER A 130 -14.03 -9.91 7.48
C SER A 130 -13.42 -8.56 7.87
N ILE A 131 -13.14 -7.67 6.91
CA ILE A 131 -12.73 -6.27 7.13
C ILE A 131 -13.92 -5.40 7.60
N ILE A 132 -15.17 -5.82 7.31
CA ILE A 132 -16.38 -5.00 7.57
C ILE A 132 -17.07 -5.41 8.89
N ASN A 133 -16.95 -6.66 9.34
CA ASN A 133 -17.63 -7.17 10.54
C ASN A 133 -16.73 -7.21 11.79
N CYS A 134 -16.28 -6.03 12.23
CA CYS A 134 -15.72 -5.81 13.57
C CYS A 134 -16.70 -5.02 14.46
N GLU A 135 -18.00 -5.26 14.33
CA GLU A 135 -18.95 -4.88 15.37
C GLU A 135 -19.53 -6.16 15.96
N ASP A 136 -19.64 -6.18 17.30
CA ASP A 136 -20.11 -7.27 18.14
C ASP A 136 -19.09 -8.34 18.55
N ASN A 137 -18.06 -7.97 19.33
CA ASN A 137 -17.70 -8.79 20.48
C ASN A 137 -17.08 -7.98 21.64
N LYS A 138 -17.72 -8.13 22.80
CA LYS A 138 -17.45 -7.45 24.08
C LYS A 138 -16.04 -7.73 24.59
N ILE A 139 -15.27 -6.69 24.90
CA ILE A 139 -14.04 -6.82 25.69
C ILE A 139 -14.40 -6.66 27.18
N GLN A 140 -14.21 -7.74 27.95
CA GLN A 140 -13.99 -7.67 29.40
C GLN A 140 -12.53 -7.27 29.63
N TYR A 141 -12.31 -6.21 30.41
CA TYR A 141 -10.99 -5.77 30.83
C TYR A 141 -10.38 -6.77 31.82
N ALA A 142 -9.16 -7.24 31.55
CA ALA A 142 -8.27 -7.79 32.56
C ALA A 142 -6.97 -6.97 32.56
N GLU A 143 -6.66 -6.41 33.71
CA GLU A 143 -5.52 -5.54 34.00
C GLU A 143 -4.19 -6.25 33.74
N ILE A 144 -3.25 -5.59 33.04
CA ILE A 144 -1.83 -5.92 33.13
C ILE A 144 -1.00 -4.64 33.33
N ASP A 145 -0.13 -4.77 34.32
CA ASP A 145 0.71 -3.81 35.01
C ASP A 145 1.85 -3.23 34.13
N ASN A 146 2.22 -1.97 34.43
CA ASN A 146 3.19 -1.16 33.70
C ASN A 146 4.63 -1.54 34.05
N SER A 147 5.45 -1.93 33.06
CA SER A 147 6.86 -1.52 33.03
C SER A 147 7.51 -1.67 31.64
N SER A 148 8.34 -0.67 31.29
CA SER A 148 9.27 -0.58 30.13
C SER A 148 8.76 -0.14 28.74
N VAL A 149 8.48 1.17 28.65
CA VAL A 149 9.00 2.15 27.65
C VAL A 149 9.14 1.72 26.17
N ASN A 150 8.20 2.16 25.33
CA ASN A 150 8.49 3.11 24.26
C ASN A 150 7.24 3.95 23.88
N LYS A 151 7.49 5.24 23.59
CA LYS A 151 6.55 6.37 23.61
C LYS A 151 5.30 6.21 22.71
N ASN A 152 4.13 6.35 23.34
CA ASN A 152 2.83 6.52 22.72
C ASN A 152 2.79 7.71 21.74
N LEU A 153 2.41 7.43 20.48
CA LEU A 153 1.70 8.38 19.61
C LEU A 153 0.23 8.39 20.05
N THR A 154 -0.12 9.28 20.97
CA THR A 154 -1.52 9.42 21.40
C THR A 154 -2.24 10.37 20.44
N VAL A 155 -2.92 9.82 19.44
CA VAL A 155 -3.94 10.54 18.66
C VAL A 155 -5.20 10.62 19.53
N ASN A 156 -5.47 11.78 20.10
CA ASN A 156 -6.70 12.02 20.85
C ASN A 156 -7.88 12.03 19.88
N LYS A 157 -8.74 11.01 19.98
CA LYS A 157 -9.88 10.81 19.10
C LYS A 157 -11.16 11.16 19.85
N SER A 158 -11.75 12.32 19.54
CA SER A 158 -13.15 12.57 19.90
C SER A 158 -14.02 11.83 18.89
N GLY A 159 -14.38 10.59 19.24
CA GLY A 159 -15.45 9.84 18.58
C GLY A 159 -15.13 9.30 17.20
N ALA A 160 -13.94 8.74 16.99
CA ALA A 160 -13.69 8.04 15.74
C ALA A 160 -13.24 6.60 15.97
N GLN A 161 -13.93 5.68 15.31
CA GLN A 161 -13.60 4.27 15.18
C GLN A 161 -12.19 4.18 14.63
N THR A 162 -11.22 3.73 15.43
CA THR A 162 -10.03 3.09 14.89
C THR A 162 -10.58 1.86 14.18
N SER A 163 -10.87 1.97 12.88
CA SER A 163 -11.05 0.79 12.07
C SER A 163 -9.76 0.01 12.27
N ASP A 164 -9.84 -1.16 12.90
CA ASP A 164 -8.74 -2.10 12.94
C ASP A 164 -8.36 -2.35 11.48
N ILE A 165 -7.31 -1.68 11.01
CA ILE A 165 -6.78 -1.89 9.68
C ILE A 165 -6.36 -3.36 9.68
N THR A 166 -7.06 -4.19 8.93
CA THR A 166 -6.80 -5.64 8.92
C THR A 166 -5.37 -5.92 8.50
N ASP A 167 -4.72 -6.87 9.17
CA ASP A 167 -3.31 -7.25 8.98
C ASP A 167 -2.97 -7.72 7.56
N PHE A 168 -3.96 -7.90 6.68
CA PHE A 168 -3.78 -8.43 5.33
C PHE A 168 -4.44 -7.56 4.26
N ASN A 169 -3.72 -7.37 3.16
CA ASN A 169 -4.20 -6.73 1.93
C ASN A 169 -4.39 -7.81 0.87
N SER A 170 -5.61 -7.95 0.34
CA SER A 170 -5.99 -9.07 -0.53
C SER A 170 -6.37 -8.60 -1.92
N VAL A 171 -5.86 -9.27 -2.96
CA VAL A 171 -6.26 -9.00 -4.36
C VAL A 171 -6.47 -10.31 -5.09
N LEU A 172 -7.62 -10.43 -5.77
CA LEU A 172 -7.92 -11.54 -6.67
C LEU A 172 -7.65 -11.14 -8.12
N ILE A 173 -6.84 -11.94 -8.82
CA ILE A 173 -6.41 -11.67 -10.19
C ILE A 173 -6.62 -12.89 -11.08
N TYR A 174 -6.72 -12.66 -12.38
CA TYR A 174 -6.64 -13.71 -13.39
C TYR A 174 -5.32 -13.59 -14.13
N ALA A 175 -4.62 -14.71 -14.32
CA ALA A 175 -3.40 -14.78 -15.12
C ALA A 175 -3.42 -16.01 -16.02
N GLN A 176 -3.04 -15.82 -17.29
CA GLN A 176 -2.96 -16.88 -18.31
C GLN A 176 -1.64 -17.64 -18.26
N ASN A 177 -0.61 -17.02 -17.70
CA ASN A 177 0.71 -17.59 -17.60
C ASN A 177 1.49 -17.01 -16.42
N GLU A 178 2.61 -17.66 -16.08
CA GLU A 178 3.51 -17.22 -15.02
C GLU A 178 3.99 -15.78 -15.19
N LYS A 179 4.21 -15.34 -16.44
CA LYS A 179 4.65 -13.97 -16.72
C LYS A 179 3.58 -12.97 -16.31
N GLN A 180 2.31 -13.18 -16.68
CA GLN A 180 1.21 -12.30 -16.26
C GLN A 180 1.04 -12.31 -14.73
N LEU A 181 1.18 -13.47 -14.09
CA LEU A 181 1.15 -13.57 -12.64
C LEU A 181 2.31 -12.76 -12.00
N ASN A 182 3.51 -12.87 -12.56
CA ASN A 182 4.70 -12.09 -12.18
C ASN A 182 4.59 -10.60 -12.50
N ASP A 183 3.78 -10.22 -13.49
CA ASP A 183 3.43 -8.83 -13.82
C ASP A 183 2.30 -8.30 -12.93
N THR A 184 1.65 -9.16 -12.12
CA THR A 184 0.58 -8.76 -11.19
C THR A 184 0.96 -8.83 -9.70
N TYR A 185 1.94 -9.67 -9.31
CA TYR A 185 2.77 -9.49 -8.10
C TYR A 185 3.33 -8.07 -7.89
N PRO A 186 3.64 -7.27 -8.93
CA PRO A 186 4.17 -5.92 -8.84
C PRO A 186 3.35 -4.89 -8.12
N ASN A 187 2.04 -5.10 -7.92
CA ASN A 187 1.24 -4.08 -7.24
C ASN A 187 1.81 -3.71 -5.86
N TYR A 188 2.54 -4.63 -5.22
CA TYR A 188 3.19 -4.38 -3.94
C TYR A 188 4.71 -4.11 -4.02
N LEU A 189 5.41 -4.55 -5.07
CA LEU A 189 6.88 -4.52 -5.14
C LEU A 189 7.43 -3.86 -6.41
N TYR A 190 7.12 -4.39 -7.58
CA TYR A 190 7.71 -3.96 -8.86
C TYR A 190 7.12 -2.65 -9.40
N ASN A 191 5.93 -2.25 -8.96
CA ASN A 191 5.41 -0.92 -9.23
C ASN A 191 6.11 0.17 -8.41
N ILE A 192 6.64 -0.16 -7.21
CA ILE A 192 7.41 0.81 -6.43
C ILE A 192 8.73 1.12 -7.15
N GLU A 193 9.44 0.09 -7.64
CA GLU A 193 10.69 0.30 -8.39
C GLU A 193 10.47 1.16 -9.64
N LYS A 194 9.53 0.79 -10.51
CA LYS A 194 9.19 1.59 -11.69
C LYS A 194 8.71 2.99 -11.35
N PHE A 195 7.95 3.14 -10.27
CA PHE A 195 7.52 4.43 -9.78
C PHE A 195 8.72 5.27 -9.35
N ILE A 196 9.64 4.72 -8.56
CA ILE A 196 10.84 5.42 -8.09
C ILE A 196 11.75 5.78 -9.28
N GLU A 197 12.02 4.86 -10.20
CA GLU A 197 12.76 5.14 -11.42
C GLU A 197 12.13 6.30 -12.18
N LYS A 198 10.80 6.28 -12.34
CA LYS A 198 10.11 7.35 -13.06
C LYS A 198 10.12 8.68 -12.31
N VAL A 199 10.00 8.66 -11.00
CA VAL A 199 10.14 9.87 -10.16
C VAL A 199 11.55 10.43 -10.32
N GLU A 200 12.58 9.58 -10.26
CA GLU A 200 13.98 9.98 -10.43
C GLU A 200 14.25 10.56 -11.83
N GLU A 201 13.70 9.97 -12.89
CA GLU A 201 13.74 10.54 -14.25
C GLU A 201 13.09 11.93 -14.33
N LEU A 202 11.98 12.15 -13.61
CA LEU A 202 11.21 13.40 -13.68
C LEU A 202 11.83 14.55 -12.87
N ILE A 203 12.70 14.24 -11.91
CA ILE A 203 13.33 15.24 -11.02
C ILE A 203 14.81 15.49 -11.32
N ASN A 204 15.40 14.72 -12.23
CA ASN A 204 16.76 14.91 -12.75
C ASN A 204 16.78 15.86 -13.95
#